data_AF-A0A1A8WBU9-F1
#
_entry.id   AF-A0A1A8WBU9-F1
#
_cell.length_a   1.000
_cell.length_b   1.000
_cell.length_c   1.000
_cell.angle_alpha   90.00
_cell.angle_beta   90.00
_cell.angle_gamma   90.00
#
_symmetry.space_group_name_H-M   'P 1'
#
loop_
_entity.id
_entity.type
_entity.pdbx_description
1 polymer ?
#
loop_
_entity_poly.entity_id
_entity_poly.type
_entity_poly.pdbx_seq_one_letter_code
_entity_poly.pdbx_strand_id
1 'polypeptide(L)'
;MAKGSSHAGPRRLSETYSIDLLSKKIYDHMEINHLDLSHYDEKCNITFSSKNNDQVKEICKKTLSYLEKSDVWDIPNSRYSSCILLNYWIYDKLNHILGDKYTSDVAFGSLQLPWNYPMNNRSNIAYSNKCKDNFGMLNHDDWKKRKELYDYYVDIETLLSTANNYVDQCKYYYEYIEKKKELFKYFDDLFISDQSKCPEFYYQCKDYNPKEVLPKLQCHNQIVQERAASEISQKARVQAPDPKLSGIEGDSPSKEMALENSQIGTKIGHSLLGIAPVFLTASALYRYTPVGSWVRKLGGYDTNSIRDMDAGEMNEFLGNTQESGDILFDSSENYISYQPM
;
A
#
# COMPACT_ATOMS: atom_id res chain seq x y z
N MET A 1 49.96 -8.68 -32.96
CA MET A 1 48.54 -9.11 -32.89
C MET A 1 48.35 -9.87 -31.59
N ALA A 2 47.64 -9.29 -30.62
CA ALA A 2 47.13 -9.99 -29.45
C ALA A 2 45.77 -9.36 -29.12
N LYS A 3 44.69 -10.10 -29.41
CA LYS A 3 43.31 -9.69 -29.15
C LYS A 3 42.96 -10.14 -27.73
N GLY A 4 42.90 -9.20 -26.79
CA GLY A 4 42.35 -9.44 -25.46
C GLY A 4 40.83 -9.52 -25.53
N SER A 5 40.27 -10.70 -25.25
CA SER A 5 38.84 -10.91 -25.07
C SER A 5 38.48 -10.55 -23.63
N SER A 6 37.71 -9.47 -23.42
CA SER A 6 37.06 -9.19 -22.14
C SER A 6 35.68 -9.85 -22.13
N HIS A 7 35.56 -10.98 -21.44
CA HIS A 7 34.27 -11.51 -21.06
C HIS A 7 33.66 -10.63 -19.97
N ALA A 8 32.71 -9.77 -20.37
CA ALA A 8 31.78 -9.16 -19.45
C ALA A 8 30.82 -10.24 -18.94
N GLY A 9 31.00 -10.68 -17.69
CA GLY A 9 30.04 -11.53 -17.01
C GLY A 9 28.68 -10.83 -16.85
N PRO A 10 27.57 -11.58 -16.82
CA PRO A 10 26.25 -10.98 -16.68
C PRO A 10 26.14 -10.30 -15.32
N ARG A 11 25.92 -8.99 -15.33
CA ARG A 11 25.54 -8.21 -14.15
C ARG A 11 24.20 -8.75 -13.65
N ARG A 12 24.20 -9.49 -12.54
CA ARG A 12 22.99 -9.68 -11.72
C ARG A 12 22.63 -8.32 -11.13
N LEU A 13 21.80 -7.55 -11.83
CA LEU A 13 21.00 -6.52 -11.22
C LEU A 13 19.94 -7.25 -10.40
N SER A 14 20.03 -7.20 -9.07
CA SER A 14 18.90 -7.59 -8.22
C SER A 14 17.84 -6.50 -8.39
N GLU A 15 16.99 -6.64 -9.40
CA GLU A 15 15.77 -5.85 -9.50
C GLU A 15 14.89 -6.24 -8.32
N THR A 16 14.81 -5.37 -7.32
CA THR A 16 13.81 -5.50 -6.26
C THR A 16 12.46 -5.16 -6.90
N TYR A 17 11.71 -6.19 -7.30
CA TYR A 17 10.35 -6.00 -7.79
C TYR A 17 9.49 -5.37 -6.67
N SER A 18 8.77 -4.30 -6.99
CA SER A 18 7.77 -3.69 -6.11
C SER A 18 6.39 -4.17 -6.55
N ILE A 19 5.58 -4.68 -5.61
CA ILE A 19 4.19 -5.02 -5.93
C ILE A 19 3.43 -3.71 -6.14
N ASP A 20 2.71 -3.66 -7.25
CA ASP A 20 1.80 -2.59 -7.55
C ASP A 20 0.42 -2.86 -6.93
N LEU A 21 0.04 -2.05 -5.93
CA LEU A 21 -1.22 -2.19 -5.19
C LEU A 21 -2.17 -1.07 -5.63
N LEU A 22 -3.36 -1.45 -6.11
CA LEU A 22 -4.40 -0.52 -6.53
C LEU A 22 -4.92 0.31 -5.35
N SER A 23 -5.14 -0.33 -4.20
CA SER A 23 -5.49 0.31 -2.93
C SER A 23 -4.48 1.40 -2.57
N LYS A 24 -3.18 1.11 -2.70
CA LYS A 24 -2.11 2.07 -2.45
C LYS A 24 -2.12 3.23 -3.44
N LYS A 25 -2.31 3.00 -4.74
CA LYS A 25 -2.44 4.09 -5.72
C LYS A 25 -3.58 5.05 -5.37
N ILE A 26 -4.70 4.48 -4.92
CA ILE A 26 -5.86 5.27 -4.48
C ILE A 26 -5.51 6.11 -3.25
N TYR A 27 -4.81 5.53 -2.27
CA TYR A 27 -4.32 6.29 -1.12
C TYR A 27 -3.32 7.37 -1.51
N ASP A 28 -2.40 7.07 -2.42
CA ASP A 28 -1.43 8.05 -2.91
C ASP A 28 -2.15 9.23 -3.57
N HIS A 29 -3.25 9.00 -4.29
CA HIS A 29 -4.08 10.08 -4.84
C HIS A 29 -4.77 10.96 -3.77
N MET A 30 -5.05 10.42 -2.58
CA MET A 30 -5.58 11.18 -1.44
C MET A 30 -4.49 12.02 -0.74
N GLU A 31 -3.21 11.64 -0.89
CA GLU A 31 -2.08 12.43 -0.39
C GLU A 31 -1.77 13.65 -1.27
N ILE A 32 -2.09 13.57 -2.56
CA ILE A 32 -1.75 14.64 -3.51
C ILE A 32 -2.52 15.91 -3.16
N ASN A 33 -1.76 16.97 -2.88
CA ASN A 33 -2.29 18.33 -2.78
C ASN A 33 -2.54 18.84 -4.20
N HIS A 34 -3.69 18.49 -4.77
CA HIS A 34 -4.00 18.79 -6.17
C HIS A 34 -4.06 20.30 -6.45
N LEU A 35 -4.34 21.14 -5.46
CA LEU A 35 -4.56 22.59 -5.62
C LEU A 35 -4.35 23.34 -4.30
N ASP A 36 -4.48 24.66 -4.36
CA ASP A 36 -4.66 25.51 -3.18
C ASP A 36 -5.81 24.97 -2.31
N LEU A 37 -5.46 24.45 -1.14
CA LEU A 37 -6.40 23.90 -0.17
C LEU A 37 -7.18 25.01 0.56
N SER A 38 -6.81 26.29 0.38
CA SER A 38 -7.45 27.44 1.02
C SER A 38 -8.96 27.51 0.76
N HIS A 39 -9.41 27.03 -0.41
CA HIS A 39 -10.82 26.99 -0.78
C HIS A 39 -11.67 26.17 0.21
N TYR A 40 -11.06 25.25 0.96
CA TYR A 40 -11.76 24.41 1.93
C TYR A 40 -11.66 24.94 3.36
N ASP A 41 -10.99 26.08 3.59
CA ASP A 41 -10.68 26.58 4.94
C ASP A 41 -11.94 26.85 5.77
N GLU A 42 -12.92 27.53 5.18
CA GLU A 42 -14.18 27.85 5.85
C GLU A 42 -14.93 26.58 6.24
N LYS A 43 -15.07 25.63 5.30
CA LYS A 43 -15.75 24.35 5.53
C LYS A 43 -15.03 23.50 6.57
N CYS A 44 -13.71 23.52 6.56
CA CYS A 44 -12.85 22.76 7.47
C CYS A 44 -12.46 23.55 8.73
N ASN A 45 -13.13 24.66 9.04
CA ASN A 45 -12.88 25.43 10.25
C ASN A 45 -13.54 24.81 11.51
N ILE A 46 -13.35 23.50 11.67
CA ILE A 46 -13.83 22.76 12.83
C ILE A 46 -12.82 22.93 13.96
N THR A 47 -13.32 23.15 15.17
CA THR A 47 -12.47 23.20 16.36
C THR A 47 -12.33 21.82 16.94
N PHE A 48 -11.10 21.29 16.93
CA PHE A 48 -10.76 20.05 17.61
C PHE A 48 -10.13 20.36 18.97
N SER A 49 -10.44 19.58 20.00
CA SER A 49 -9.82 19.71 21.33
C SER A 49 -8.34 19.24 21.37
N SER A 50 -7.76 18.91 20.22
CA SER A 50 -6.42 18.34 20.10
C SER A 50 -5.35 19.39 19.77
N LYS A 51 -4.13 19.17 20.27
CA LYS A 51 -2.94 19.96 19.92
C LYS A 51 -2.59 19.91 18.43
N ASN A 52 -3.09 18.90 17.71
CA ASN A 52 -2.80 18.66 16.30
C ASN A 52 -3.91 19.19 15.37
N ASN A 53 -4.63 20.22 15.81
CA ASN A 53 -5.77 20.83 15.13
C ASN A 53 -5.48 21.12 13.65
N ASP A 54 -4.33 21.71 13.32
CA ASP A 54 -3.98 22.08 11.95
C ASP A 54 -3.77 20.87 11.04
N GLN A 55 -3.17 19.79 11.56
CA GLN A 55 -2.98 18.54 10.81
C GLN A 55 -4.34 17.87 10.54
N VAL A 56 -5.25 17.88 11.52
CA VAL A 56 -6.61 17.35 11.34
C VAL A 56 -7.39 18.19 10.32
N LYS A 57 -7.25 19.52 10.36
CA LYS A 57 -7.81 20.42 9.33
C LYS A 57 -7.24 20.12 7.95
N GLU A 58 -5.94 19.81 7.84
CA GLU A 58 -5.35 19.40 6.57
C GLU A 58 -6.00 18.12 6.01
N ILE A 59 -6.22 17.11 6.86
CA ILE A 59 -6.95 15.88 6.47
C ILE A 59 -8.36 16.21 5.98
N CYS A 60 -9.07 17.14 6.63
CA CYS A 60 -10.37 17.62 6.16
C CYS A 60 -10.29 18.16 4.73
N LYS A 61 -9.37 19.09 4.47
CA LYS A 61 -9.24 19.75 3.17
C LYS A 61 -8.89 18.76 2.07
N LYS A 62 -7.95 17.84 2.35
CA LYS A 62 -7.60 16.74 1.43
C LYS A 62 -8.81 15.87 1.09
N THR A 63 -9.58 15.50 2.11
CA THR A 63 -10.80 14.70 1.95
C THR A 63 -11.82 15.37 1.04
N LEU A 64 -12.15 16.65 1.32
CA LEU A 64 -13.10 17.40 0.49
C LEU A 64 -12.59 17.59 -0.94
N SER A 65 -11.29 17.86 -1.11
CA SER A 65 -10.69 17.97 -2.43
C SER A 65 -10.74 16.67 -3.23
N TYR A 66 -10.50 15.54 -2.57
CA TYR A 66 -10.57 14.23 -3.20
C TYR A 66 -12.01 13.88 -3.60
N LEU A 67 -12.99 14.12 -2.72
CA LEU A 67 -14.41 13.97 -3.01
C LEU A 67 -14.87 14.84 -4.18
N GLU A 68 -14.27 16.02 -4.35
CA GLU A 68 -14.67 16.99 -5.36
C GLU A 68 -14.04 16.80 -6.73
N LYS A 69 -12.78 16.35 -6.77
CA LYS A 69 -11.96 16.40 -7.98
C LYS A 69 -11.55 15.03 -8.52
N SER A 70 -11.65 13.97 -7.72
CA SER A 70 -11.26 12.65 -8.20
C SER A 70 -12.27 12.10 -9.20
N ASP A 71 -11.76 11.54 -10.28
CA ASP A 71 -12.49 10.78 -11.30
C ASP A 71 -12.91 9.39 -10.81
N VAL A 72 -12.36 8.91 -9.68
CA VAL A 72 -12.69 7.59 -9.10
C VAL A 72 -14.18 7.41 -8.84
N TRP A 73 -14.89 8.52 -8.63
CA TRP A 73 -16.32 8.54 -8.31
C TRP A 73 -17.21 8.38 -9.55
N ASP A 74 -16.65 8.54 -10.74
CA ASP A 74 -17.37 8.48 -12.00
C ASP A 74 -17.19 7.13 -12.71
N ILE A 75 -16.51 6.17 -12.07
CA ILE A 75 -16.33 4.79 -12.55
C ILE A 75 -17.61 3.99 -12.25
N PRO A 76 -18.46 3.68 -13.25
CA PRO A 76 -19.66 2.89 -13.03
C PRO A 76 -19.31 1.44 -12.70
N ASN A 77 -20.11 0.81 -11.83
CA ASN A 77 -20.01 -0.62 -11.52
C ASN A 77 -18.63 -1.08 -11.02
N SER A 78 -17.92 -0.24 -10.26
CA SER A 78 -16.70 -0.66 -9.58
C SER A 78 -16.98 -1.86 -8.66
N ARG A 79 -16.10 -2.88 -8.70
CA ARG A 79 -16.21 -4.07 -7.83
C ARG A 79 -15.97 -3.75 -6.36
N TYR A 80 -15.24 -2.68 -6.08
CA TYR A 80 -15.02 -2.19 -4.73
C TYR A 80 -15.55 -0.75 -4.59
N SER A 81 -15.93 -0.38 -3.38
CA SER A 81 -16.27 0.98 -3.01
C SER A 81 -15.01 1.79 -2.65
N SER A 82 -14.70 2.80 -3.47
CA SER A 82 -13.67 3.81 -3.15
C SER A 82 -14.01 4.62 -1.90
N CYS A 83 -15.29 4.70 -1.56
CA CYS A 83 -15.75 5.36 -0.35
C CYS A 83 -15.31 4.61 0.92
N ILE A 84 -15.27 3.27 0.90
CA ILE A 84 -14.73 2.49 2.03
C ILE A 84 -13.23 2.74 2.19
N LEU A 85 -12.46 2.79 1.08
CA LEU A 85 -11.03 3.15 1.13
C LEU A 85 -10.84 4.54 1.73
N LEU A 86 -11.61 5.54 1.29
CA LEU A 86 -11.54 6.89 1.82
C LEU A 86 -11.78 6.93 3.33
N ASN A 87 -12.84 6.25 3.81
CA ASN A 87 -13.12 6.17 5.24
C ASN A 87 -11.96 5.56 6.04
N TYR A 88 -11.37 4.46 5.56
CA TYR A 88 -10.19 3.85 6.19
C TYR A 88 -8.97 4.76 6.15
N TRP A 89 -8.72 5.46 5.05
CA TRP A 89 -7.62 6.39 4.90
C TRP A 89 -7.71 7.55 5.90
N ILE A 90 -8.89 8.19 5.99
CA ILE A 90 -9.12 9.28 6.95
C ILE A 90 -8.85 8.79 8.37
N TYR A 91 -9.45 7.66 8.75
CA TYR A 91 -9.34 7.16 10.11
C TYR A 91 -7.93 6.71 10.47
N ASP A 92 -7.20 6.09 9.53
CA ASP A 92 -5.79 5.72 9.71
C ASP A 92 -4.90 6.96 9.91
N LYS A 93 -5.12 8.02 9.13
CA LYS A 93 -4.42 9.30 9.29
C LYS A 93 -4.72 9.97 10.62
N LEU A 94 -5.99 10.02 11.01
CA LEU A 94 -6.39 10.57 12.31
C LEU A 94 -5.75 9.79 13.45
N ASN A 95 -5.78 8.45 13.41
CA ASN A 95 -5.11 7.61 14.40
C ASN A 95 -3.61 7.86 14.46
N HIS A 96 -2.95 8.07 13.31
CA HIS A 96 -1.52 8.39 13.27
C HIS A 96 -1.21 9.76 13.88
N ILE A 97 -2.04 10.78 13.59
CA ILE A 97 -1.86 12.15 14.08
C ILE A 97 -2.18 12.26 15.57
N LEU A 98 -3.27 11.64 16.02
CA LEU A 98 -3.84 11.84 17.35
C LEU A 98 -3.35 10.80 18.37
N GLY A 99 -3.00 9.60 17.90
CA GLY A 99 -2.35 8.56 18.70
C GLY A 99 -3.28 7.79 19.65
N ASP A 100 -4.44 8.34 20.02
CA ASP A 100 -5.44 7.66 20.83
C ASP A 100 -6.77 7.46 20.09
N LYS A 101 -7.45 6.34 20.40
CA LYS A 101 -8.69 5.92 19.73
C LYS A 101 -9.81 6.94 19.94
N TYR A 102 -10.03 7.38 21.18
CA TYR A 102 -11.15 8.26 21.52
C TYR A 102 -11.07 9.58 20.76
N THR A 103 -9.92 10.26 20.78
CA THR A 103 -9.73 11.51 20.06
C THR A 103 -9.84 11.30 18.55
N SER A 104 -9.36 10.17 18.03
CA SER A 104 -9.50 9.81 16.60
C SER A 104 -10.95 9.60 16.20
N ASP A 105 -11.74 8.93 17.03
CA ASP A 105 -13.18 8.70 16.81
C ASP A 105 -13.95 10.03 16.79
N VAL A 106 -13.67 10.90 17.77
CA VAL A 106 -14.26 12.25 17.85
C VAL A 106 -13.88 13.10 16.64
N ALA A 107 -12.60 13.08 16.25
CA ALA A 107 -12.13 13.82 15.09
C ALA A 107 -12.78 13.30 13.80
N PHE A 108 -12.89 11.98 13.64
CA PHE A 108 -13.52 11.35 12.49
C PHE A 108 -14.99 11.77 12.36
N GLY A 109 -15.77 11.68 13.45
CA GLY A 109 -17.16 12.12 13.45
C GLY A 109 -17.31 13.62 13.19
N SER A 110 -16.41 14.44 13.72
CA SER A 110 -16.43 15.89 13.48
C SER A 110 -16.12 16.23 12.01
N LEU A 111 -15.18 15.52 11.37
CA LEU A 111 -14.83 15.70 9.95
C LEU A 111 -15.97 15.45 8.96
N GLN A 112 -17.08 14.86 9.42
CA GLN A 112 -18.25 14.65 8.58
C GLN A 112 -19.20 15.84 8.54
N LEU A 113 -19.14 16.76 9.50
CA LEU A 113 -19.95 17.98 9.43
C LEU A 113 -19.75 18.71 8.09
N PRO A 114 -18.51 18.88 7.59
CA PRO A 114 -18.26 19.41 6.26
C PRO A 114 -18.87 18.64 5.09
N TRP A 115 -19.14 17.33 5.26
CA TRP A 115 -19.64 16.50 4.18
C TRP A 115 -21.09 16.83 3.81
N ASN A 116 -21.83 17.45 4.75
CA ASN A 116 -23.18 17.93 4.52
C ASN A 116 -23.23 19.27 3.78
N TYR A 117 -22.09 19.96 3.63
CA TYR A 117 -22.04 21.18 2.84
C TYR A 117 -22.08 20.88 1.34
N PRO A 118 -22.65 21.79 0.54
CA PRO A 118 -22.54 21.74 -0.90
C PRO A 118 -21.08 21.73 -1.38
N MET A 119 -20.80 20.98 -2.44
CA MET A 119 -19.51 21.01 -3.15
C MET A 119 -19.29 22.38 -3.78
N ASN A 120 -18.03 22.84 -3.86
CA ASN A 120 -17.76 24.19 -4.38
C ASN A 120 -18.08 24.29 -5.87
N ASN A 121 -17.65 23.30 -6.66
CA ASN A 121 -17.89 23.23 -8.09
C ASN A 121 -19.35 22.86 -8.47
N ARG A 122 -20.14 22.33 -7.53
CA ARG A 122 -21.49 21.81 -7.75
C ARG A 122 -22.36 22.07 -6.52
N SER A 123 -22.80 23.31 -6.33
CA SER A 123 -23.54 23.78 -5.15
C SER A 123 -24.89 23.08 -4.88
N ASN A 124 -25.40 22.27 -5.83
CA ASN A 124 -26.61 21.46 -5.62
C ASN A 124 -26.31 20.03 -5.15
N ILE A 125 -25.04 19.66 -4.98
CA ILE A 125 -24.60 18.32 -4.59
C ILE A 125 -23.78 18.44 -3.33
N ALA A 126 -24.20 17.80 -2.24
CA ALA A 126 -23.40 17.69 -1.02
C ALA A 126 -22.30 16.63 -1.21
N TYR A 127 -21.18 16.76 -0.49
CA TYR A 127 -20.11 15.76 -0.54
C TYR A 127 -20.61 14.36 -0.12
N SER A 128 -21.55 14.29 0.82
CA SER A 128 -22.17 13.04 1.28
C SER A 128 -22.95 12.29 0.20
N ASN A 129 -23.32 12.95 -0.90
CA ASN A 129 -23.93 12.29 -2.06
C ASN A 129 -22.92 11.41 -2.82
N LYS A 130 -21.62 11.73 -2.77
CA LYS A 130 -20.54 10.97 -3.41
C LYS A 130 -20.08 9.80 -2.55
N CYS A 131 -19.94 10.02 -1.26
CA CYS A 131 -19.48 9.01 -0.31
C CYS A 131 -20.16 9.22 1.03
N LYS A 132 -20.72 8.13 1.58
CA LYS A 132 -21.23 8.11 2.94
C LYS A 132 -20.13 7.70 3.90
N ASP A 133 -20.18 8.27 5.08
CA ASP A 133 -19.30 7.84 6.15
C ASP A 133 -19.57 6.38 6.55
N ASN A 134 -18.56 5.76 7.15
CA ASN A 134 -18.64 4.42 7.71
C ASN A 134 -18.37 4.46 9.22
N PHE A 135 -19.31 5.01 9.99
CA PHE A 135 -19.22 5.02 11.46
C PHE A 135 -19.15 3.63 12.09
N GLY A 136 -19.71 2.60 11.43
CA GLY A 136 -19.66 1.23 11.93
C GLY A 136 -18.24 0.76 12.21
N MET A 137 -17.26 1.25 11.45
CA MET A 137 -15.84 0.98 11.65
C MET A 137 -15.32 1.35 13.05
N LEU A 138 -15.84 2.42 13.68
CA LEU A 138 -15.35 2.89 14.99
C LEU A 138 -15.67 1.91 16.13
N ASN A 139 -16.70 1.08 15.94
CA ASN A 139 -17.15 0.10 16.92
C ASN A 139 -16.26 -1.17 16.95
N HIS A 140 -15.23 -1.22 16.13
CA HIS A 140 -14.44 -2.41 15.89
C HIS A 140 -12.96 -2.19 16.24
N ASP A 141 -12.50 -2.81 17.33
CA ASP A 141 -11.09 -2.72 17.76
C ASP A 141 -10.12 -3.36 16.73
N ASP A 142 -10.62 -4.25 15.88
CA ASP A 142 -9.91 -4.90 14.79
C ASP A 142 -9.95 -4.10 13.46
N TRP A 143 -10.31 -2.81 13.49
CA TRP A 143 -10.44 -1.97 12.28
C TRP A 143 -9.21 -2.02 11.36
N LYS A 144 -7.99 -2.16 11.90
CA LYS A 144 -6.75 -2.31 11.11
C LYS A 144 -6.74 -3.59 10.27
N LYS A 145 -7.22 -4.71 10.83
CA LYS A 145 -7.37 -5.96 10.07
C LYS A 145 -8.47 -5.85 9.03
N ARG A 146 -9.56 -5.15 9.35
CA ARG A 146 -10.65 -4.90 8.39
C ARG A 146 -10.18 -4.03 7.23
N LYS A 147 -9.41 -2.99 7.51
CA LYS A 147 -8.70 -2.19 6.51
C LYS A 147 -7.81 -3.06 5.63
N GLU A 148 -6.93 -3.86 6.25
CA GLU A 148 -6.03 -4.74 5.51
C GLU A 148 -6.76 -5.75 4.62
N LEU A 149 -7.89 -6.29 5.09
CA LEU A 149 -8.74 -7.21 4.33
C LEU A 149 -9.36 -6.51 3.12
N TYR A 150 -9.85 -5.28 3.32
CA TYR A 150 -10.45 -4.51 2.25
C TYR A 150 -9.41 -4.02 1.22
N ASP A 151 -8.24 -3.59 1.68
CA ASP A 151 -7.09 -3.27 0.81
C ASP A 151 -6.74 -4.48 -0.06
N TYR A 152 -6.63 -5.67 0.54
CA TYR A 152 -6.38 -6.91 -0.19
C TYR A 152 -7.50 -7.25 -1.19
N TYR A 153 -8.76 -7.07 -0.81
CA TYR A 153 -9.90 -7.28 -1.70
C TYR A 153 -9.86 -6.38 -2.95
N VAL A 154 -9.43 -5.13 -2.78
CA VAL A 154 -9.23 -4.19 -3.91
C VAL A 154 -8.06 -4.62 -4.80
N ASP A 155 -7.00 -5.17 -4.20
CA ASP A 155 -5.75 -5.47 -4.91
C ASP A 155 -5.76 -6.82 -5.64
N ILE A 156 -6.45 -7.82 -5.09
CA ILE A 156 -6.21 -9.24 -5.41
C ILE A 156 -6.37 -9.58 -6.89
N GLU A 157 -7.36 -9.05 -7.59
CA GLU A 157 -7.54 -9.38 -9.00
C GLU A 157 -6.39 -8.90 -9.89
N THR A 158 -5.89 -7.68 -9.60
CA THR A 158 -4.72 -7.13 -10.28
C THR A 158 -3.49 -7.97 -9.97
N LEU A 159 -3.34 -8.41 -8.72
CA LEU A 159 -2.24 -9.29 -8.30
C LEU A 159 -2.29 -10.65 -8.99
N LEU A 160 -3.46 -11.29 -9.07
CA LEU A 160 -3.64 -12.58 -9.74
C LEU A 160 -3.37 -12.47 -11.24
N SER A 161 -3.90 -11.43 -11.89
CA SER A 161 -3.65 -11.16 -13.31
C SER A 161 -2.16 -10.97 -13.58
N THR A 162 -1.49 -10.13 -12.80
CA THR A 162 -0.06 -9.83 -12.96
C THR A 162 0.79 -11.07 -12.70
N ALA A 163 0.52 -11.83 -11.63
CA ALA A 163 1.26 -13.05 -11.31
C ALA A 163 1.18 -14.10 -12.42
N ASN A 164 0.03 -14.22 -13.10
CA ASN A 164 -0.14 -15.17 -14.19
C ASN A 164 0.46 -14.71 -15.52
N ASN A 165 0.64 -13.39 -15.72
CA ASN A 165 1.22 -12.84 -16.94
C ASN A 165 2.75 -12.69 -16.88
N TYR A 166 3.32 -12.58 -15.68
CA TYR A 166 4.75 -12.38 -15.46
C TYR A 166 5.35 -13.51 -14.62
N VAL A 167 5.67 -14.63 -15.27
CA VAL A 167 6.14 -15.88 -14.62
C VAL A 167 7.33 -15.64 -13.68
N ASP A 168 8.31 -14.84 -14.10
CA ASP A 168 9.51 -14.54 -13.30
C ASP A 168 9.19 -13.79 -12.00
N GLN A 169 8.07 -13.06 -11.97
CA GLN A 169 7.60 -12.32 -10.79
C GLN A 169 6.54 -13.09 -10.00
N CYS A 170 5.99 -14.19 -10.53
CA CYS A 170 4.88 -14.92 -9.93
C CYS A 170 5.18 -15.33 -8.47
N LYS A 171 6.42 -15.76 -8.18
CA LYS A 171 6.85 -16.10 -6.81
C LYS A 171 6.68 -14.96 -5.82
N TYR A 172 6.97 -13.73 -6.23
CA TYR A 172 6.86 -12.56 -5.37
C TYR A 172 5.39 -12.23 -5.03
N TYR A 173 4.50 -12.30 -6.01
CA TYR A 173 3.05 -12.15 -5.80
C TYR A 173 2.47 -13.31 -4.98
N TYR A 174 2.93 -14.54 -5.23
CA TYR A 174 2.52 -15.73 -4.48
C TYR A 174 2.82 -15.55 -2.98
N GLU A 175 4.04 -15.13 -2.64
CA GLU A 175 4.43 -14.88 -1.24
C GLU A 175 3.63 -13.76 -0.59
N TYR A 176 3.29 -12.70 -1.33
CA TYR A 176 2.43 -11.63 -0.82
C TYR A 176 1.02 -12.13 -0.50
N ILE A 177 0.40 -12.86 -1.44
CA ILE A 177 -0.95 -13.44 -1.27
C ILE A 177 -0.95 -14.45 -0.12
N GLU A 178 0.09 -15.28 -0.04
CA GLU A 178 0.23 -16.28 1.02
C GLU A 178 0.29 -15.68 2.43
N LYS A 179 0.94 -14.51 2.60
CA LYS A 179 0.97 -13.82 3.89
C LYS A 179 -0.41 -13.42 4.41
N LYS A 180 -1.42 -13.33 3.54
CA LYS A 180 -2.80 -13.00 3.92
C LYS A 180 -3.57 -14.19 4.51
N LYS A 181 -2.98 -15.40 4.54
CA LYS A 181 -3.63 -16.60 5.13
C LYS A 181 -4.06 -16.38 6.58
N GLU A 182 -3.21 -15.78 7.41
CA GLU A 182 -3.53 -15.52 8.82
C GLU A 182 -4.63 -14.47 8.99
N LEU A 183 -4.68 -13.48 8.09
CA LEU A 183 -5.75 -12.49 8.06
C LEU A 183 -7.10 -13.15 7.75
N PHE A 184 -7.13 -14.03 6.74
CA PHE A 184 -8.35 -14.78 6.42
C PHE A 184 -8.74 -15.73 7.53
N LYS A 185 -7.78 -16.44 8.13
CA LYS A 185 -8.05 -17.30 9.28
C LYS A 185 -8.74 -16.54 10.42
N TYR A 186 -8.27 -15.34 10.74
CA TYR A 186 -8.90 -14.49 11.75
C TYR A 186 -10.38 -14.20 11.44
N PHE A 187 -10.69 -13.84 10.19
CA PHE A 187 -12.08 -13.54 9.79
C PHE A 187 -12.94 -14.79 9.57
N ASP A 188 -12.35 -15.91 9.13
CA ASP A 188 -13.02 -17.21 9.02
C ASP A 188 -13.47 -17.67 10.43
N ASP A 189 -12.57 -17.59 11.43
CA ASP A 189 -12.87 -17.93 12.83
C ASP A 189 -13.90 -16.96 13.43
N LEU A 190 -13.80 -15.66 13.12
CA LEU A 190 -14.80 -14.67 13.54
C LEU A 190 -16.17 -14.96 12.92
N PHE A 191 -16.21 -15.36 11.65
CA PHE A 191 -17.45 -15.70 10.95
C PHE A 191 -18.13 -16.94 11.52
N ILE A 192 -17.35 -17.96 11.88
CA ILE A 192 -17.86 -19.18 12.51
C ILE A 192 -18.41 -18.87 13.90
N SER A 193 -17.71 -18.03 14.68
CA SER A 193 -18.11 -17.71 16.05
C SER A 193 -19.31 -16.76 16.12
N ASP A 194 -19.34 -15.72 15.30
CA ASP A 194 -20.42 -14.73 15.26
C ASP A 194 -20.40 -13.95 13.94
N GLN A 195 -21.25 -14.36 13.00
CA GLN A 195 -21.37 -13.72 11.69
C GLN A 195 -21.71 -12.23 11.77
N SER A 196 -22.42 -11.79 12.81
CA SER A 196 -22.82 -10.39 12.98
C SER A 196 -21.62 -9.47 13.27
N LYS A 197 -20.49 -10.04 13.70
CA LYS A 197 -19.25 -9.30 13.96
C LYS A 197 -18.36 -9.17 12.72
N CYS A 198 -18.61 -9.91 11.64
CA CYS A 198 -17.82 -9.79 10.41
C CYS A 198 -18.09 -8.45 9.70
N PRO A 199 -17.11 -7.89 8.98
CA PRO A 199 -17.39 -6.73 8.14
C PRO A 199 -18.38 -7.13 7.04
N GLU A 200 -19.29 -6.22 6.69
CA GLU A 200 -20.35 -6.48 5.70
C GLU A 200 -19.80 -7.01 4.38
N PHE A 201 -18.64 -6.48 3.96
CA PHE A 201 -17.98 -6.86 2.71
C PHE A 201 -17.27 -8.22 2.76
N TYR A 202 -17.13 -8.86 3.92
CA TYR A 202 -16.35 -10.09 4.06
C TYR A 202 -16.89 -11.24 3.20
N TYR A 203 -18.21 -11.30 2.99
CA TYR A 203 -18.80 -12.30 2.09
C TYR A 203 -18.22 -12.24 0.67
N GLN A 204 -17.95 -11.04 0.15
CA GLN A 204 -17.34 -10.86 -1.17
C GLN A 204 -15.84 -11.22 -1.17
N CYS A 205 -15.19 -11.18 -0.01
CA CYS A 205 -13.77 -11.53 0.12
C CYS A 205 -13.52 -13.05 0.13
N LYS A 206 -14.52 -13.88 0.43
CA LYS A 206 -14.35 -15.33 0.66
C LYS A 206 -13.69 -16.04 -0.53
N ASP A 207 -14.11 -15.71 -1.75
CA ASP A 207 -13.57 -16.32 -2.97
C ASP A 207 -12.10 -15.95 -3.24
N TYR A 208 -11.63 -14.89 -2.59
CA TYR A 208 -10.26 -14.41 -2.65
C TYR A 208 -9.39 -14.91 -1.50
N ASN A 209 -9.88 -15.85 -0.67
CA ASN A 209 -9.06 -16.47 0.35
C ASN A 209 -7.78 -17.07 -0.30
N PRO A 210 -6.57 -16.82 0.25
CA PRO A 210 -5.34 -17.37 -0.29
C PRO A 210 -5.35 -18.88 -0.51
N LYS A 211 -6.12 -19.64 0.28
CA LYS A 211 -6.31 -21.09 0.08
C LYS A 211 -6.99 -21.41 -1.25
N GLU A 212 -7.89 -20.55 -1.71
CA GLU A 212 -8.68 -20.71 -2.93
C GLU A 212 -7.96 -20.16 -4.18
N VAL A 213 -7.18 -19.08 -4.02
CA VAL A 213 -6.57 -18.39 -5.17
C VAL A 213 -5.14 -18.82 -5.46
N LEU A 214 -4.34 -19.23 -4.47
CA LEU A 214 -2.97 -19.66 -4.72
C LEU A 214 -2.88 -20.87 -5.66
N PRO A 215 -3.75 -21.90 -5.59
CA PRO A 215 -3.72 -23.02 -6.52
C PRO A 215 -4.02 -22.64 -7.98
N LYS A 216 -4.64 -21.47 -8.20
CA LYS A 216 -5.00 -20.95 -9.54
C LYS A 216 -3.83 -20.22 -10.22
N LEU A 217 -2.74 -19.96 -9.50
CA LEU A 217 -1.55 -19.32 -10.05
C LEU A 217 -0.71 -20.31 -10.84
N GLN A 218 -0.24 -19.92 -12.02
CA GLN A 218 0.57 -20.79 -12.89
C GLN A 218 1.85 -21.30 -12.20
N CYS A 219 2.47 -20.50 -11.33
CA CYS A 219 3.67 -20.89 -10.60
C CYS A 219 3.41 -21.76 -9.36
N HIS A 220 2.16 -22.08 -9.01
CA HIS A 220 1.84 -22.80 -7.77
C HIS A 220 2.57 -24.15 -7.66
N ASN A 221 2.46 -24.99 -8.69
CA ASN A 221 3.07 -26.32 -8.70
C ASN A 221 4.60 -26.25 -8.58
N GLN A 222 5.24 -25.30 -9.27
CA GLN A 222 6.67 -25.09 -9.18
C GLN A 222 7.09 -24.72 -7.74
N ILE A 223 6.39 -23.77 -7.12
CA ILE A 223 6.69 -23.31 -5.76
C ILE A 223 6.51 -24.43 -4.74
N VAL A 224 5.44 -25.22 -4.85
CA VAL A 224 5.18 -26.36 -3.95
C VAL A 224 6.30 -27.41 -4.08
N GLN A 225 6.72 -27.73 -5.30
CA GLN A 225 7.81 -28.68 -5.55
C GLN A 225 9.15 -28.17 -5.02
N GLU A 226 9.51 -26.90 -5.28
CA GLU A 226 10.73 -26.28 -4.78
C GLU A 226 10.81 -26.32 -3.25
N ARG A 227 9.71 -26.00 -2.57
CA ARG A 227 9.63 -26.01 -1.10
C ARG A 227 9.73 -27.43 -0.54
N ALA A 228 9.03 -28.39 -1.12
CA ALA A 228 9.11 -29.79 -0.70
C ALA A 228 10.54 -30.36 -0.85
N ALA A 229 11.21 -30.06 -1.96
CA ALA A 229 12.60 -30.45 -2.16
C ALA A 229 13.56 -29.79 -1.15
N SER A 230 13.32 -28.51 -0.83
CA SER A 230 14.09 -27.80 0.20
C SER A 230 13.92 -28.40 1.59
N GLU A 231 12.69 -28.77 1.98
CA GLU A 231 12.41 -29.43 3.26
C GLU A 231 13.09 -30.80 3.38
N ILE A 232 13.08 -31.60 2.31
CA ILE A 232 13.78 -32.89 2.26
C ILE A 232 15.29 -32.69 2.43
N SER A 233 15.86 -31.70 1.72
CA SER A 233 17.29 -31.37 1.82
C SER A 233 17.68 -30.90 3.23
N GLN A 234 16.85 -30.05 3.86
CA GLN A 234 17.08 -29.61 5.24
C GLN A 234 17.03 -30.77 6.24
N LYS A 235 16.04 -31.66 6.13
CA LYS A 235 15.94 -32.86 6.98
C LYS A 235 17.14 -33.79 6.81
N ALA A 236 17.60 -34.01 5.57
CA ALA A 236 18.79 -34.82 5.30
C ALA A 236 20.07 -34.20 5.90
N ARG A 237 20.19 -32.86 5.89
CA ARG A 237 21.34 -32.15 6.46
C ARG A 237 21.39 -32.20 7.99
N VAL A 238 20.24 -32.23 8.65
CA VAL A 238 20.14 -32.38 10.12
C VAL A 238 20.40 -33.83 10.56
N GLN A 239 20.20 -34.80 9.67
CA GLN A 239 20.42 -36.23 9.95
C GLN A 239 21.80 -36.76 9.50
N ALA A 240 22.64 -35.93 8.87
CA ALA A 240 23.99 -36.34 8.49
C ALA A 240 24.86 -36.50 9.76
N PRO A 241 25.47 -37.69 9.99
CA PRO A 241 26.42 -37.87 11.08
C PRO A 241 27.65 -36.99 10.85
N ASP A 242 28.16 -36.34 11.91
CA ASP A 242 29.42 -35.59 11.89
C ASP A 242 30.58 -36.49 11.40
N PRO A 243 31.28 -36.16 10.30
CA PRO A 243 32.47 -36.89 9.90
C PRO A 243 33.71 -36.31 10.60
N LYS A 244 33.94 -36.72 11.85
CA LYS A 244 35.24 -36.68 12.55
C LYS A 244 35.25 -37.88 13.51
N LEU A 245 36.21 -38.79 13.58
CA LEU A 245 37.60 -38.85 13.18
C LEU A 245 38.04 -40.31 13.44
N SER A 246 38.56 -41.05 12.47
CA SER A 246 39.40 -42.21 12.76
C SER A 246 40.30 -42.51 11.58
N GLY A 247 41.57 -42.15 11.73
CA GLY A 247 42.63 -42.51 10.80
C GLY A 247 43.18 -43.91 11.06
N ILE A 248 43.49 -44.55 9.95
CA ILE A 248 44.64 -45.43 9.67
C ILE A 248 44.64 -46.89 10.19
N GLU A 249 44.60 -47.77 9.17
CA GLU A 249 45.16 -49.13 8.97
C GLU A 249 44.62 -50.37 9.68
N GLY A 250 44.35 -51.39 8.84
CA GLY A 250 44.42 -52.81 9.22
C GLY A 250 43.50 -53.74 8.45
N ASP A 251 43.93 -54.18 7.26
CA ASP A 251 43.66 -55.47 6.59
C ASP A 251 42.24 -55.95 6.22
N SER A 252 42.15 -56.44 4.98
CA SER A 252 41.07 -57.28 4.38
C SER A 252 41.27 -58.75 4.82
N PRO A 253 40.37 -59.76 4.61
CA PRO A 253 39.21 -59.76 3.69
C PRO A 253 37.92 -60.53 4.10
N SER A 254 36.89 -60.30 3.29
CA SER A 254 35.84 -61.24 2.82
C SER A 254 34.57 -61.47 3.64
N LYS A 255 33.48 -61.67 2.86
CA LYS A 255 32.12 -62.20 3.17
C LYS A 255 31.18 -61.22 3.87
N GLU A 256 29.88 -61.17 3.63
CA GLU A 256 28.92 -61.77 2.68
C GLU A 256 27.60 -61.04 3.01
N MET A 257 26.72 -60.84 2.04
CA MET A 257 25.43 -60.17 2.27
C MET A 257 24.57 -60.97 3.26
N ALA A 258 24.19 -60.35 4.37
CA ALA A 258 23.07 -60.77 5.18
C ALA A 258 22.22 -59.54 5.53
N LEU A 259 21.14 -59.39 4.76
CA LEU A 259 19.97 -58.62 5.11
C LEU A 259 19.34 -59.29 6.34
N GLU A 260 19.46 -58.69 7.51
CA GLU A 260 18.60 -59.03 8.64
C GLU A 260 17.93 -57.80 9.24
N ASN A 261 16.61 -57.94 9.30
CA ASN A 261 15.67 -57.07 9.98
C ASN A 261 16.09 -56.84 11.43
N SER A 262 15.98 -55.60 11.91
CA SER A 262 15.82 -55.41 13.35
C SER A 262 14.87 -54.28 13.69
N GLN A 263 13.96 -54.68 14.55
CA GLN A 263 12.82 -53.96 15.07
C GLN A 263 13.25 -52.75 15.90
N ILE A 264 12.40 -51.72 15.79
CA ILE A 264 12.02 -50.74 16.81
C ILE A 264 12.68 -50.96 18.19
N GLY A 265 13.58 -50.04 18.52
CA GLY A 265 14.01 -49.77 19.88
C GLY A 265 13.97 -48.25 20.11
N THR A 266 12.90 -47.78 20.71
CA THR A 266 12.78 -46.41 21.22
C THR A 266 13.87 -46.14 22.24
N LYS A 267 14.81 -45.25 21.92
CA LYS A 267 15.64 -44.56 22.92
C LYS A 267 15.57 -43.06 22.71
N ILE A 268 14.85 -42.42 23.62
CA ILE A 268 14.83 -40.99 23.86
C ILE A 268 16.23 -40.62 24.38
N GLY A 269 17.01 -39.94 23.53
CA GLY A 269 18.27 -39.30 23.92
C GLY A 269 18.05 -37.80 24.02
N HIS A 270 17.90 -37.29 25.23
CA HIS A 270 17.92 -35.85 25.51
C HIS A 270 19.35 -35.33 25.30
N SER A 271 19.65 -34.82 24.11
CA SER A 271 20.82 -33.97 23.87
C SER A 271 20.42 -32.50 23.91
N LEU A 272 20.51 -31.93 25.11
CA LEU A 272 20.64 -30.50 25.32
C LEU A 272 22.05 -30.08 24.86
N LEU A 273 22.16 -29.69 23.58
CA LEU A 273 23.39 -29.12 23.05
C LEU A 273 23.09 -27.70 22.56
N GLY A 274 23.44 -26.75 23.43
CA GLY A 274 23.61 -25.32 23.24
C GLY A 274 23.02 -24.69 21.98
N ILE A 275 21.73 -24.37 22.01
CA ILE A 275 21.24 -23.22 21.24
C ILE A 275 21.79 -21.99 21.95
N ALA A 276 22.94 -21.48 21.50
CA ALA A 276 23.34 -20.12 21.81
C ALA A 276 22.27 -19.20 21.20
N PRO A 277 21.55 -18.39 22.00
CA PRO A 277 20.69 -17.37 21.44
C PRO A 277 21.63 -16.24 20.98
N VAL A 278 22.05 -16.28 19.71
CA VAL A 278 22.50 -15.05 19.06
C VAL A 278 21.22 -14.26 18.79
N PHE A 279 20.69 -13.60 19.83
CA PHE A 279 19.82 -12.47 19.66
C PHE A 279 20.65 -11.38 18.98
N LEU A 280 20.64 -11.40 17.64
CA LEU A 280 20.92 -10.19 16.89
C LEU A 280 19.87 -9.17 17.31
N THR A 281 20.36 -8.15 18.00
CA THR A 281 19.69 -6.92 18.36
C THR A 281 19.18 -6.20 17.11
N ALA A 282 18.06 -6.67 16.55
CA ALA A 282 17.30 -5.95 15.53
C ALA A 282 16.19 -5.06 16.14
N SER A 283 16.05 -5.04 17.46
CA SER A 283 15.00 -4.30 18.17
C SER A 283 15.34 -2.82 18.46
N ALA A 284 16.52 -2.34 18.08
CA ALA A 284 16.90 -0.93 18.28
C ALA A 284 16.95 -0.08 16.99
N LEU A 285 16.88 -0.68 15.79
CA LEU A 285 16.89 0.08 14.51
C LEU A 285 15.55 0.08 13.76
N TYR A 286 14.56 -0.71 14.19
CA TYR A 286 13.20 -0.64 13.63
C TYR A 286 12.47 0.67 13.99
N ARG A 287 12.93 1.40 15.03
CA ARG A 287 12.31 2.67 15.45
C ARG A 287 12.87 3.92 14.74
N TYR A 288 13.74 3.76 13.74
CA TYR A 288 14.30 4.88 12.96
C TYR A 288 14.42 4.60 11.46
N THR A 289 13.59 3.73 10.90
CA THR A 289 13.38 3.69 9.44
C THR A 289 12.11 4.48 9.12
N PRO A 290 12.19 5.81 8.86
CA PRO A 290 11.09 6.48 8.19
C PRO A 290 11.02 5.86 6.79
N VAL A 291 10.01 5.02 6.56
CA VAL A 291 9.57 4.64 5.22
C VAL A 291 9.01 5.91 4.58
N GLY A 292 9.91 6.74 4.07
CA GLY A 292 9.62 8.10 3.61
C GLY A 292 10.77 8.80 2.90
N SER A 293 11.77 8.05 2.39
CA SER A 293 12.94 8.63 1.70
C SER A 293 13.06 8.23 0.22
N TRP A 294 11.92 7.99 -0.46
CA TRP A 294 11.90 7.84 -1.92
C TRP A 294 11.12 8.94 -2.66
N VAL A 295 10.42 9.84 -1.95
CA VAL A 295 9.65 10.94 -2.58
C VAL A 295 10.46 12.24 -2.69
N ARG A 296 11.71 12.29 -2.23
CA ARG A 296 12.52 13.53 -2.29
C ARG A 296 13.40 13.72 -3.53
N LYS A 297 13.08 13.06 -4.66
CA LYS A 297 13.83 13.23 -5.92
C LYS A 297 12.97 13.36 -7.20
N LEU A 298 11.73 13.83 -7.09
CA LEU A 298 10.90 14.20 -8.24
C LEU A 298 10.37 15.65 -8.22
N GLY A 299 10.89 16.49 -7.32
CA GLY A 299 10.69 17.94 -7.36
C GLY A 299 12.03 18.63 -7.55
N GLY A 300 12.23 19.25 -8.71
CA GLY A 300 13.38 20.11 -8.96
C GLY A 300 13.43 21.22 -7.91
N TYR A 301 14.61 21.40 -7.31
CA TYR A 301 14.92 22.58 -6.51
C TYR A 301 15.21 23.73 -7.46
N ASP A 302 14.24 24.62 -7.68
CA ASP A 302 14.57 25.98 -8.11
C ASP A 302 14.99 26.77 -6.87
N THR A 303 16.30 26.96 -6.74
CA THR A 303 16.86 28.03 -5.92
C THR A 303 16.62 29.34 -6.65
N ASN A 304 15.91 30.28 -6.02
CA ASN A 304 16.37 31.66 -5.88
C ASN A 304 15.45 32.47 -4.96
N SER A 305 16.02 32.86 -3.82
CA SER A 305 15.52 33.96 -3.00
C SER A 305 16.25 35.25 -3.36
N ILE A 306 15.47 36.33 -3.50
CA ILE A 306 15.80 37.74 -3.27
C ILE A 306 16.69 38.43 -4.33
N ARG A 307 16.08 39.37 -5.06
CA ARG A 307 16.47 40.79 -5.02
C ARG A 307 15.25 41.70 -5.18
N ASP A 308 15.07 42.55 -4.17
CA ASP A 308 14.51 43.90 -4.28
C ASP A 308 15.10 44.60 -5.52
N MET A 309 14.24 45.14 -6.39
CA MET A 309 14.44 46.47 -6.98
C MET A 309 13.09 47.08 -7.39
N ASP A 310 12.98 48.31 -6.92
CA ASP A 310 11.98 49.33 -7.14
C ASP A 310 11.79 49.68 -8.63
N ALA A 311 10.59 50.18 -8.92
CA ALA A 311 10.17 51.03 -10.04
C ALA A 311 10.86 50.89 -11.42
N GLY A 312 10.04 50.57 -12.43
CA GLY A 312 10.20 51.15 -13.77
C GLY A 312 10.12 50.17 -14.93
N GLU A 313 9.13 50.42 -15.79
CA GLU A 313 9.11 50.10 -17.22
C GLU A 313 9.07 48.62 -17.66
N MET A 314 7.88 48.23 -18.16
CA MET A 314 7.71 47.11 -19.06
C MET A 314 8.10 47.50 -20.48
N ASN A 315 8.94 46.67 -21.11
CA ASN A 315 9.16 46.41 -22.55
C ASN A 315 10.52 45.68 -22.64
N GLU A 316 10.82 44.65 -23.43
CA GLU A 316 10.44 44.23 -24.77
C GLU A 316 11.22 42.93 -25.09
N PHE A 317 10.89 42.26 -26.23
CA PHE A 317 11.66 41.24 -26.98
C PHE A 317 11.49 39.76 -26.55
N LEU A 318 11.15 38.76 -27.40
CA LEU A 318 11.00 38.54 -28.87
C LEU A 318 10.08 37.30 -29.03
N GLY A 319 9.40 37.00 -30.14
CA GLY A 319 9.55 37.55 -31.49
C GLY A 319 8.45 37.09 -32.47
N ASN A 320 8.28 38.00 -33.42
CA ASN A 320 7.67 37.97 -34.75
C ASN A 320 7.24 36.61 -35.35
N THR A 321 5.99 36.55 -35.83
CA THR A 321 5.69 36.01 -37.17
C THR A 321 4.47 36.74 -37.77
N GLN A 322 4.77 37.59 -38.74
CA GLN A 322 4.09 37.84 -40.02
C GLN A 322 2.61 38.27 -40.08
N GLU A 323 2.48 39.46 -40.69
CA GLU A 323 1.35 40.33 -41.01
C GLU A 323 0.47 39.82 -42.17
N SER A 324 -0.86 40.03 -42.08
CA SER A 324 -1.73 40.31 -43.24
C SER A 324 -3.13 40.80 -42.81
N GLY A 325 -3.43 42.08 -43.09
CA GLY A 325 -4.75 42.55 -43.55
C GLY A 325 -5.71 43.22 -42.55
N ASP A 326 -5.66 44.56 -42.48
CA ASP A 326 -6.67 45.48 -41.91
C ASP A 326 -8.12 45.25 -42.39
N ILE A 327 -9.11 45.34 -41.48
CA ILE A 327 -10.35 46.16 -41.61
C ILE A 327 -10.88 46.62 -40.21
N LEU A 328 -10.65 47.91 -39.93
CA LEU A 328 -11.42 48.96 -39.21
C LEU A 328 -12.77 48.68 -38.48
N PHE A 329 -12.84 49.22 -37.24
CA PHE A 329 -13.92 49.88 -36.44
C PHE A 329 -15.34 49.27 -36.32
N ASP A 330 -15.87 49.11 -35.10
CA ASP A 330 -16.54 50.21 -34.36
C ASP A 330 -16.93 49.83 -32.92
N SER A 331 -16.78 50.80 -32.05
CA SER A 331 -17.21 50.90 -30.66
C SER A 331 -18.72 51.12 -30.52
N SER A 332 -19.39 50.45 -29.58
CA SER A 332 -20.58 51.02 -28.93
C SER A 332 -20.82 50.42 -27.55
N GLU A 333 -20.37 51.15 -26.52
CA GLU A 333 -20.92 51.05 -25.17
C GLU A 333 -22.35 51.60 -25.18
N ASN A 334 -23.31 50.84 -24.62
CA ASN A 334 -24.62 51.37 -24.29
C ASN A 334 -24.93 51.05 -22.83
N TYR A 335 -24.81 52.08 -21.98
CA TYR A 335 -25.37 52.12 -20.63
C TYR A 335 -26.88 52.36 -20.72
N ILE A 336 -27.68 51.53 -20.03
CA ILE A 336 -29.09 51.82 -19.73
C ILE A 336 -29.23 51.81 -18.21
N SER A 337 -29.58 52.96 -17.64
CA SER A 337 -30.03 53.11 -16.25
C SER A 337 -31.56 53.33 -16.22
N TYR A 338 -32.23 52.85 -15.18
CA TYR A 338 -33.54 53.34 -14.77
C TYR A 338 -33.57 53.49 -13.24
N GLN A 339 -34.12 54.62 -12.80
CA GLN A 339 -34.29 55.05 -11.41
C GLN A 339 -35.47 54.32 -10.72
N PRO A 340 -35.41 54.10 -9.40
CA PRO A 340 -36.56 53.64 -8.61
C PRO A 340 -37.44 54.80 -8.12
N MET A 341 -38.75 54.53 -7.97
CA MET A 341 -39.75 55.43 -7.37
C MET A 341 -39.58 55.62 -5.87
#